data_AF-A0A4Q3H9F7-F1
#
_entry.id   AF-A0A4Q3H9F7-F1
#
_cell.length_a   1.000
_cell.length_b   1.000
_cell.length_c   1.000
_cell.angle_alpha   90.00
_cell.angle_beta   90.00
_cell.angle_gamma   90.00
#
_symmetry.space_group_name_H-M   'P 1'
#
loop_
_entity.id
_entity.type
_entity.pdbx_description
1 polymer ?
#
loop_
_entity_poly.entity_id
_entity_poly.type
_entity_poly.pdbx_seq_one_letter_code
_entity_poly.pdbx_strand_id
1 'polypeptide(L)' 'SEADAHVYAEGVRRGGTLVTARVDDAREAEAEAILKGSNWVDPALRRQNYEGQGWKGFDPALDPYSADQVAEERKRYPIV' A
#
# COMPACT_ATOMS: atom_id res chain seq x y z
N SER A 1 10.82 -4.70 6.71
CA SER A 1 11.04 -4.29 8.12
C SER A 1 9.70 -4.03 8.80
N GLU A 2 9.63 -3.85 10.12
CA GLU A 2 8.38 -3.48 10.83
C GLU A 2 7.79 -2.17 10.30
N ALA A 3 8.66 -1.19 10.00
CA ALA A 3 8.22 0.07 9.42
C ALA A 3 7.54 -0.12 8.04
N ASP A 4 8.02 -1.07 7.23
CA ASP A 4 7.38 -1.38 5.93
C ASP A 4 6.03 -2.06 6.13
N ALA A 5 5.94 -2.95 7.11
CA ALA A 5 4.68 -3.59 7.48
C ALA A 5 3.60 -2.57 7.88
N HIS A 6 3.99 -1.52 8.62
CA HIS A 6 3.08 -0.43 8.97
C HIS A 6 2.55 0.31 7.73
N VAL A 7 3.39 0.55 6.72
CA VAL A 7 2.94 1.19 5.47
C VAL A 7 1.94 0.31 4.72
N TYR A 8 2.17 -1.01 4.67
CA TYR A 8 1.25 -1.94 4.03
C TYR A 8 -0.10 -1.99 4.76
N ALA A 9 -0.08 -2.08 6.09
CA ALA A 9 -1.28 -2.11 6.90
C ALA A 9 -2.09 -0.81 6.78
N GLU A 10 -1.42 0.35 6.80
CA GLU A 10 -2.08 1.63 6.57
C GLU A 10 -2.66 1.73 5.15
N GLY A 11 -1.92 1.24 4.14
CA GLY A 11 -2.40 1.19 2.77
C GLY A 11 -3.71 0.42 2.61
N VAL A 12 -3.82 -0.73 3.27
CA VAL A 12 -5.06 -1.54 3.30
C VAL A 12 -6.18 -0.82 4.05
N ARG A 13 -5.88 -0.27 5.23
CA ARG A 13 -6.84 0.50 6.05
C ARG A 13 -7.43 1.70 5.31
N ARG A 14 -6.66 2.34 4.43
CA ARG A 14 -7.08 3.45 3.56
C ARG A 14 -7.75 3.02 2.25
N GLY A 15 -8.05 1.72 2.10
CA GLY A 15 -8.80 1.17 0.97
C GLY A 15 -7.95 0.72 -0.23
N GLY A 16 -6.63 0.57 -0.02
CA GLY A 16 -5.73 -0.08 -0.96
C GLY A 16 -5.79 -1.60 -0.88
N THR A 17 -5.07 -2.27 -1.78
CA THR A 17 -4.96 -3.74 -1.82
C THR A 17 -3.51 -4.15 -1.70
N LEU A 18 -3.23 -5.15 -0.88
CA LEU A 18 -1.92 -5.79 -0.79
C LEU A 18 -1.98 -7.13 -1.51
N VAL A 19 -1.13 -7.31 -2.53
CA VAL A 19 -1.01 -8.57 -3.27
C VAL A 19 0.33 -9.19 -2.91
N THR A 20 0.30 -10.45 -2.48
CA THR A 20 1.49 -11.25 -2.19
C THR A 20 1.43 -12.54 -2.99
N ALA A 21 2.56 -12.95 -3.59
CA ALA A 21 2.67 -14.22 -4.27
C ALA A 21 3.77 -15.06 -3.63
N ARG A 22 3.50 -16.34 -3.41
CA ARG A 22 4.52 -17.35 -3.13
C ARG A 22 4.78 -18.10 -4.43
N VAL A 23 6.02 -18.08 -4.89
CA VAL A 23 6.45 -18.71 -6.14
C VAL A 23 7.72 -19.52 -5.90
N ASP A 24 7.99 -20.48 -6.78
CA ASP A 24 9.28 -21.15 -6.82
C ASP A 24 10.37 -20.15 -7.22
N ASP A 25 11.60 -20.32 -6.71
CA ASP A 25 12.73 -19.41 -6.95
C ASP A 25 12.99 -19.17 -8.45
N ALA A 26 12.80 -20.21 -9.29
CA ALA A 26 12.95 -20.11 -10.74
C ALA A 26 11.96 -19.13 -11.42
N ARG A 27 10.87 -18.77 -10.73
CA ARG A 27 9.81 -17.86 -11.22
C ARG A 27 9.81 -16.50 -10.51
N GLU A 28 10.74 -16.24 -9.61
CA GLU A 28 10.82 -14.97 -8.86
C GLU A 28 10.81 -13.76 -9.80
N ALA A 29 11.70 -13.75 -10.79
CA ALA A 29 11.82 -12.64 -11.75
C ALA A 29 10.56 -12.46 -12.61
N GLU A 30 9.88 -13.55 -12.98
CA GLU A 30 8.62 -13.52 -13.72
C GLU A 30 7.51 -12.87 -12.87
N ALA A 31 7.37 -13.33 -11.61
CA ALA A 31 6.39 -12.80 -10.68
C ALA A 31 6.64 -11.33 -10.36
N GLU A 32 7.90 -10.93 -10.16
CA GLU A 32 8.28 -9.55 -9.92
C GLU A 32 7.94 -8.66 -11.12
N ALA A 33 8.22 -9.12 -12.35
CA ALA A 33 7.87 -8.38 -13.57
C ALA A 33 6.35 -8.20 -13.72
N ILE A 34 5.55 -9.23 -13.41
CA ILE A 34 4.08 -9.15 -13.43
C ILE A 34 3.58 -8.13 -12.40
N LEU A 35 4.10 -8.16 -11.17
CA LEU A 35 3.69 -7.23 -10.12
C LEU A 35 4.09 -5.79 -10.47
N LYS A 36 5.29 -5.57 -11.00
CA LYS A 36 5.77 -4.25 -11.45
C LYS A 36 5.04 -3.71 -12.68
N GLY A 37 4.57 -4.59 -13.57
CA GLY A 37 3.78 -4.21 -14.74
C GLY A 37 2.33 -3.82 -14.42
N SER A 38 1.91 -3.99 -13.17
CA SER A 38 0.63 -3.51 -12.67
C SER A 38 0.75 -2.09 -12.08
N ASN A 39 -0.30 -1.59 -11.43
CA ASN A 39 -0.28 -0.30 -10.72
C ASN A 39 0.54 -0.38 -9.43
N TRP A 40 1.83 -0.62 -9.58
CA TRP A 40 2.77 -0.82 -8.49
C TRP A 40 2.88 0.46 -7.65
N VAL A 41 2.84 0.29 -6.34
CA VAL A 41 3.01 1.38 -5.38
C VAL A 41 4.41 1.29 -4.79
N ASP A 42 5.21 2.34 -4.94
CA ASP A 42 6.45 2.49 -4.19
C ASP A 42 6.14 2.72 -2.70
N PRO A 43 6.51 1.80 -1.79
CA PRO A 43 6.21 1.92 -0.36
C PRO A 43 6.96 3.08 0.31
N ALA A 44 8.15 3.45 -0.16
CA ALA A 44 8.93 4.54 0.43
C ALA A 44 8.29 5.89 0.12
N LEU A 45 7.92 6.11 -1.15
CA LEU A 45 7.16 7.31 -1.54
C LEU A 45 5.80 7.35 -0.84
N ARG A 46 5.13 6.20 -0.73
CA ARG A 46 3.83 6.12 -0.03
C ARG A 46 3.96 6.52 1.44
N ARG A 47 5.01 6.05 2.13
CA ARG A 47 5.30 6.43 3.52
C ARG A 47 5.45 7.94 3.67
N GLN A 48 6.30 8.56 2.84
CA GLN A 48 6.55 10.00 2.89
C GLN A 48 5.27 10.80 2.74
N ASN A 49 4.37 10.37 1.84
CA ASN A 49 3.10 11.03 1.65
C ASN A 49 2.15 10.89 2.86
N TYR A 50 2.15 9.74 3.53
CA TYR A 50 1.38 9.56 4.77
C TYR A 50 1.94 10.42 5.90
N GLU A 51 3.27 10.43 6.08
CA GLU A 51 3.95 11.26 7.08
C GLU A 51 3.68 12.75 6.86
N GLY A 52 3.67 13.22 5.60
CA GLY A 52 3.29 14.58 5.24
C GLY A 52 1.84 14.96 5.60
N GLN A 53 0.97 13.96 5.84
CA GLN A 53 -0.40 14.13 6.32
C GLN A 53 -0.53 13.90 7.84
N GLY A 54 0.58 13.77 8.56
CA GLY A 54 0.61 13.59 10.02
C GLY A 54 0.49 12.14 10.49
N TRP A 55 0.57 11.15 9.59
CA TRP A 55 0.67 9.74 9.97
C TRP A 55 2.01 9.46 10.65
N LYS A 56 2.01 8.67 11.73
CA LYS A 56 3.21 8.33 12.51
C LYS A 56 3.54 6.84 12.53
N GLY A 57 2.70 6.02 11.89
CA GLY A 57 2.73 4.57 12.00
C GLY A 57 1.31 4.01 11.98
N PHE A 58 1.19 2.73 11.64
CA PHE A 58 -0.09 2.05 11.67
C PHE A 58 -0.59 1.91 13.12
N ASP A 59 -1.84 2.30 13.34
CA ASP A 59 -2.52 2.13 14.62
C ASP A 59 -3.72 1.18 14.42
N PRO A 60 -3.67 -0.05 14.96
CA PRO A 60 -4.75 -1.03 14.80
C PRO A 60 -6.01 -0.68 15.59
N ALA A 61 -5.98 0.30 16.51
CA ALA A 61 -7.12 0.70 17.32
C ALA A 61 -8.02 1.75 16.64
N LEU A 62 -7.54 2.40 15.58
CA LEU A 62 -8.34 3.37 14.84
C LEU A 62 -9.41 2.67 13.98
N ASP A 63 -10.53 3.34 13.70
CA ASP A 63 -11.59 2.80 12.84
C ASP A 63 -11.15 2.72 11.36
N PRO A 64 -11.53 1.69 10.59
CA PRO A 64 -11.27 1.65 9.15
C PRO A 64 -11.79 2.90 8.43
N TYR A 65 -11.19 3.27 7.30
CA TYR A 65 -11.69 4.39 6.50
C TYR A 65 -13.12 4.10 6.00
N SER A 66 -14.00 5.09 6.11
CA SER A 66 -15.33 5.03 5.52
C SER A 66 -15.25 5.00 3.98
N ALA A 67 -16.35 4.62 3.32
CA ALA A 67 -16.41 4.59 1.86
C ALA A 67 -16.04 5.95 1.23
N ASP A 68 -16.50 7.05 1.82
CA ASP A 68 -16.18 8.40 1.35
C ASP A 68 -14.69 8.72 1.54
N GLN A 69 -14.11 8.37 2.68
CA GLN A 69 -12.69 8.58 2.94
C GLN A 69 -11.81 7.75 1.99
N VAL A 70 -12.20 6.51 1.68
CA VAL A 70 -11.54 5.68 0.66
C VAL A 70 -11.66 6.30 -0.73
N ALA A 71 -12.83 6.84 -1.08
CA ALA A 71 -13.03 7.50 -2.37
C ALA A 71 -12.14 8.74 -2.52
N GLU A 72 -12.01 9.56 -1.46
CA GLU A 72 -11.09 10.70 -1.45
C GLU A 72 -9.62 10.27 -1.54
N GLU A 73 -9.23 9.19 -0.87
CA GLU A 73 -7.86 8.67 -0.98
C GLU A 73 -7.54 8.17 -2.39
N ARG A 74 -8.51 7.52 -3.07
CA ARG A 74 -8.34 7.09 -4.47
C ARG A 74 -8.21 8.26 -5.44
N LYS A 75 -8.93 9.37 -5.20
CA LYS A 75 -8.77 10.60 -5.99
C LYS A 75 -7.38 11.21 -5.84
N ARG A 76 -6.76 11.06 -4.66
CA ARG A 76 -5.41 11.53 -4.38
C ARG A 76 -4.33 10.72 -5.10
N TYR A 77 -4.57 9.42 -5.30
CA TYR A 77 -3.68 8.51 -6.02
C TYR A 77 -4.41 7.85 -7.19
N PRO A 78 -4.71 8.62 -8.26
CA PRO A 78 -5.35 8.04 -9.43
C PRO A 78 -4.40 7.01 -10.06
N ILE A 79 -4.98 5.87 -10.43
CA ILE A 79 -4.32 4.92 -11.32
C ILE A 79 -4.17 5.61 -12.67
N VAL A 80 -2.92 5.75 -13.14
CA VAL A 80 -2.56 6.22 -14.49
C VAL A 80 -2.27 5.06 -15.40
#